data_AF-A0A2E4EA89-F1
#
_entry.id   AF-A0A2E4EA89-F1
#
_cell.length_a   1.000
_cell.length_b   1.000
_cell.length_c   1.000
_cell.angle_alpha   90.00
_cell.angle_beta   90.00
_cell.angle_gamma   90.00
#
_symmetry.space_group_name_H-M   'P 1'
#
loop_
_entity.id
_entity.type
_entity.pdbx_description
1 polymer ?
#
loop_
_entity_poly.entity_id
_entity_poly.type
_entity_poly.pdbx_seq_one_letter_code
_entity_poly.pdbx_strand_id
1 'polypeptide(L)'
;MANKLAQANYPINMKIISLLLPKGVTCTFPQTTDDLVALGKQHKHALQSPCFTELCKKGDYLIFTLSASHDKSDFYTFEFNTKTGSSEFGFMRHAVGMRNKPAPQWLRNHAKRVAHEVFLEIFKHK
;
A
#
# COMPACT_ATOMS: atom_id res chain seq x y z
N MET A 1 -22.26 -1.44 -7.61
CA MET A 1 -21.79 -0.49 -6.57
C MET A 1 -20.33 -0.79 -6.30
N ALA A 2 -19.43 0.17 -6.46
CA ALA A 2 -18.02 -0.04 -6.13
C ALA A 2 -17.88 -0.24 -4.62
N ASN A 3 -17.43 -1.43 -4.19
CA ASN A 3 -17.22 -1.74 -2.79
C ASN A 3 -15.94 -1.04 -2.32
N LYS A 4 -16.10 0.11 -1.64
CA LYS A 4 -15.00 0.87 -1.00
C LYS A 4 -14.23 -0.03 -0.04
N LEU A 5 -12.92 0.15 0.01
CA LEU A 5 -12.04 -0.54 0.96
C LEU A 5 -12.05 0.16 2.31
N ALA A 6 -11.74 -0.57 3.38
CA ALA A 6 -11.57 0.02 4.71
C ALA A 6 -10.52 1.16 4.71
N GLN A 7 -9.41 0.97 3.98
CA GLN A 7 -8.36 1.98 3.89
C GLN A 7 -8.77 3.28 3.18
N ALA A 8 -9.88 3.27 2.43
CA ALA A 8 -10.40 4.48 1.80
C ALA A 8 -10.93 5.50 2.83
N ASN A 9 -11.17 5.06 4.06
CA ASN A 9 -11.56 5.93 5.17
C ASN A 9 -10.37 6.31 6.07
N TYR A 10 -9.14 5.89 5.75
CA TYR A 10 -7.98 6.29 6.52
C TYR A 10 -7.67 7.78 6.29
N PRO A 11 -7.22 8.51 7.32
CA PRO A 11 -6.86 9.93 7.24
C PRO A 11 -5.55 10.15 6.47
N ILE A 12 -5.51 9.77 5.20
CA ILE A 12 -4.32 9.82 4.35
C ILE A 12 -4.09 11.26 3.86
N ASN A 13 -3.06 11.92 4.39
CA ASN A 13 -2.65 13.24 3.94
C ASN A 13 -1.67 13.15 2.75
N MET A 14 -2.18 13.19 1.53
CA MET A 14 -1.35 13.11 0.31
C MET A 14 -0.33 14.24 0.17
N LYS A 15 -0.54 15.42 0.80
CA LYS A 15 0.45 16.50 0.79
C LYS A 15 1.69 16.12 1.60
N ILE A 16 1.50 15.57 2.80
CA ILE A 16 2.61 15.09 3.64
C ILE A 16 3.32 13.93 2.95
N ILE A 17 2.57 12.96 2.43
CA ILE A 17 3.14 11.78 1.75
C ILE A 17 4.02 12.22 0.58
N SER A 18 3.59 13.19 -0.22
CA SER A 18 4.38 13.69 -1.35
C SER A 18 5.71 14.31 -0.93
N LEU A 19 5.82 14.88 0.28
CA LEU A 19 7.06 15.42 0.82
C LEU A 19 8.03 14.33 1.31
N LEU A 20 7.53 13.14 1.67
CA LEU A 20 8.34 12.00 2.11
C LEU A 20 8.96 11.23 0.94
N LEU A 21 8.45 11.44 -0.27
CA LEU A 21 8.83 10.71 -1.45
C LEU A 21 9.95 11.44 -2.21
N PRO A 22 10.90 10.72 -2.81
CA PRO A 22 11.88 11.30 -3.70
C PRO A 22 11.20 11.99 -4.90
N LYS A 23 11.88 12.98 -5.50
CA LYS A 23 11.41 13.61 -6.74
C LYS A 23 11.16 12.55 -7.81
N GLY A 24 10.00 12.64 -8.47
CA GLY A 24 9.59 11.70 -9.52
C GLY A 24 8.93 10.42 -9.01
N VAL A 25 8.89 10.19 -7.69
CA VAL A 25 8.16 9.06 -7.10
C VAL A 25 6.75 9.48 -6.76
N THR A 26 5.77 8.69 -7.19
CA THR A 26 4.36 8.91 -6.84
C THR A 26 3.84 7.78 -5.96
N CYS A 27 2.87 8.10 -5.10
CA CYS A 27 2.22 7.12 -4.25
C CYS A 27 0.72 7.08 -4.56
N THR A 28 0.17 5.88 -4.69
CA THR A 28 -1.26 5.68 -4.89
C THR A 28 -1.81 4.63 -3.94
N PHE A 29 -2.99 4.91 -3.41
CA PHE A 29 -3.71 4.02 -2.51
C PHE A 29 -4.95 3.50 -3.26
N PRO A 30 -5.12 2.18 -3.46
CA PRO A 30 -6.37 1.66 -3.96
C PRO A 30 -7.51 2.04 -3.01
N GLN A 31 -8.63 2.50 -3.55
CA GLN A 31 -9.77 3.00 -2.77
C GLN A 31 -10.95 2.03 -2.82
N THR A 32 -11.01 1.23 -3.87
CA THR A 32 -12.12 0.31 -4.16
C THR A 32 -11.61 -1.12 -4.36
N THR A 33 -12.52 -2.08 -4.26
CA THR A 33 -12.23 -3.48 -4.60
C THR A 33 -11.73 -3.61 -6.04
N ASP A 34 -12.26 -2.82 -6.97
CA ASP A 34 -11.87 -2.85 -8.37
C ASP A 34 -10.42 -2.40 -8.57
N ASP A 35 -9.94 -1.42 -7.79
CA ASP A 35 -8.54 -1.00 -7.78
C ASP A 35 -7.61 -2.14 -7.34
N LEU A 36 -7.99 -2.90 -6.30
CA LEU A 36 -7.21 -4.08 -5.86
C LEU A 36 -7.22 -5.18 -6.90
N VAL A 37 -8.36 -5.44 -7.56
CA VAL A 37 -8.44 -6.44 -8.62
C VAL A 37 -7.57 -6.02 -9.81
N ALA A 38 -7.57 -4.75 -10.17
CA ALA A 38 -6.70 -4.21 -11.22
C ALA A 38 -5.22 -4.36 -10.86
N LEU A 39 -4.84 -4.03 -9.63
CA LEU A 39 -3.50 -4.22 -9.10
C LEU A 39 -3.09 -5.70 -9.10
N GLY A 40 -3.98 -6.58 -8.63
CA GLY A 40 -3.78 -8.03 -8.64
C GLY A 40 -3.57 -8.59 -10.05
N LYS A 41 -4.34 -8.12 -11.04
CA LYS A 41 -4.16 -8.47 -12.46
C LYS A 41 -2.78 -8.07 -12.98
N GLN A 42 -2.30 -6.88 -12.62
CA GLN A 42 -0.95 -6.43 -13.01
C GLN A 42 0.14 -7.30 -12.38
N HIS A 43 -0.04 -7.72 -11.13
CA HIS A 43 0.94 -8.54 -10.42
C HIS A 43 0.94 -10.03 -10.77
N LYS A 44 0.01 -10.53 -11.62
CA LYS A 44 -0.21 -11.91 -12.12
C LYS A 44 -0.09 -13.08 -11.12
N HIS A 45 0.99 -13.17 -10.35
CA HIS A 45 1.30 -14.27 -9.44
C HIS A 45 1.46 -13.84 -7.96
N ALA A 46 1.85 -12.59 -7.67
CA ALA A 46 2.07 -12.16 -6.28
C ALA A 46 0.79 -11.82 -5.50
N LEU A 47 -0.18 -11.18 -6.17
CA LEU A 47 -1.33 -10.56 -5.50
C LEU A 47 -2.70 -11.13 -5.95
N GLN A 48 -2.71 -12.22 -6.73
CA GLN A 48 -3.95 -12.82 -7.25
C GLN A 48 -4.69 -13.74 -6.27
N SER A 49 -4.24 -13.86 -5.02
CA SER A 49 -4.94 -14.70 -4.06
C SER A 49 -6.26 -14.03 -3.61
N PRO A 50 -7.41 -14.75 -3.59
CA PRO A 50 -8.65 -14.25 -3.00
C PRO A 50 -8.46 -13.71 -1.58
N CYS A 51 -7.57 -14.34 -0.80
CA CYS A 51 -7.21 -13.92 0.55
C CYS A 51 -6.67 -12.49 0.61
N PHE A 52 -5.92 -12.05 -0.39
CA PHE A 52 -5.32 -10.71 -0.41
C PHE A 52 -6.39 -9.62 -0.46
N THR A 53 -7.40 -9.79 -1.32
CA THR A 53 -8.49 -8.81 -1.45
C THR A 53 -9.39 -8.79 -0.21
N GLU A 54 -9.65 -9.95 0.38
CA GLU A 54 -10.49 -10.06 1.58
C GLU A 54 -9.85 -9.42 2.82
N LEU A 55 -8.55 -9.61 3.02
CA LEU A 55 -7.84 -9.03 4.16
C LEU A 55 -7.76 -7.49 4.06
N CYS A 56 -7.54 -6.96 2.86
CA CYS A 56 -7.58 -5.51 2.62
C CYS A 56 -9.00 -4.92 2.84
N LYS A 57 -10.06 -5.65 2.44
CA LYS A 57 -11.44 -5.24 2.68
C LYS A 57 -11.78 -5.13 4.17
N LYS A 58 -11.25 -6.04 4.99
CA LYS A 58 -11.43 -6.01 6.45
C LYS A 58 -10.64 -4.89 7.14
N GLY A 59 -9.71 -4.25 6.42
CA GLY A 59 -8.82 -3.24 7.00
C GLY A 59 -7.73 -3.85 7.88
N ASP A 60 -7.41 -5.12 7.64
CA ASP A 60 -6.32 -5.86 8.33
C ASP A 60 -4.94 -5.49 7.78
N TYR A 61 -4.90 -4.92 6.56
CA TYR A 61 -3.69 -4.42 5.94
C TYR A 61 -3.92 -3.06 5.27
N LEU A 62 -2.89 -2.23 5.34
CA LEU A 62 -2.70 -1.06 4.49
C LEU A 62 -1.93 -1.49 3.25
N ILE A 63 -2.43 -1.09 2.08
CA ILE A 63 -1.76 -1.32 0.80
C ILE A 63 -1.67 -0.04 -0.02
N PHE A 64 -0.52 0.14 -0.66
CA PHE A 64 -0.30 1.21 -1.61
C PHE A 64 0.81 0.83 -2.59
N THR A 65 0.89 1.59 -3.68
CA THR A 65 1.97 1.48 -4.66
C THR A 65 2.86 2.71 -4.62
N LEU A 66 4.15 2.50 -4.86
CA LEU A 66 5.09 3.56 -5.21
C LEU A 66 5.59 3.33 -6.63
N SER A 67 5.45 4.31 -7.51
CA SER A 67 6.02 4.29 -8.87
C SER A 67 7.36 5.02 -8.83
N ALA A 68 8.43 4.32 -9.19
CA ALA A 68 9.81 4.78 -8.99
C ALA A 68 10.32 5.74 -10.08
N SER A 69 9.55 5.94 -11.15
CA SER A 69 9.91 6.84 -12.25
C SER A 69 8.67 7.23 -13.08
N HIS A 70 8.88 8.01 -14.16
CA HIS A 70 7.85 8.27 -15.17
C HIS A 70 7.44 7.01 -15.95
N ASP A 71 8.19 5.91 -15.82
CA ASP A 71 7.80 4.62 -16.37
C ASP A 71 6.66 4.01 -15.56
N LYS A 72 5.47 4.02 -16.17
CA LYS A 72 4.25 3.44 -15.59
C LYS A 72 4.37 1.94 -15.30
N SER A 73 5.41 1.28 -15.83
CA SER A 73 5.67 -0.15 -15.60
C SER A 73 6.62 -0.44 -14.44
N ASP A 74 7.33 0.57 -13.90
CA ASP A 74 8.23 0.41 -12.74
C ASP A 74 7.56 0.92 -11.45
N PHE A 75 6.58 0.16 -10.99
CA PHE A 75 5.95 0.38 -9.69
C PHE A 75 6.04 -0.86 -8.80
N TYR A 76 5.97 -0.59 -7.51
CA TYR A 76 6.09 -1.58 -6.45
C TYR A 76 4.91 -1.43 -5.49
N THR A 77 4.33 -2.57 -5.12
CA THR A 77 3.23 -2.65 -4.17
C THR A 77 3.78 -3.04 -2.81
N PHE A 78 3.28 -2.35 -1.79
CA PHE A 78 3.66 -2.57 -0.40
C PHE A 78 2.43 -2.86 0.44
N GLU A 79 2.56 -3.84 1.33
CA GLU A 79 1.50 -4.25 2.26
C GLU A 79 2.03 -4.21 3.69
N PHE A 80 1.25 -3.60 4.58
CA PHE A 80 1.58 -3.45 5.99
C PHE A 80 0.41 -3.86 6.86
N ASN A 81 0.68 -4.58 7.95
CA ASN A 81 -0.36 -5.00 8.89
C ASN A 81 -0.89 -3.80 9.69
N THR A 82 -2.20 -3.60 9.73
CA THR A 82 -2.90 -2.50 10.43
C THR A 82 -3.59 -2.94 11.72
N LYS A 83 -3.49 -4.21 12.11
CA LYS A 83 -4.11 -4.72 13.33
C LYS A 83 -3.41 -4.18 14.57
N THR A 84 -3.95 -3.12 15.16
CA THR A 84 -3.35 -2.43 16.32
C THR A 84 -3.15 -3.31 17.56
N GLY A 85 -3.86 -4.44 17.67
CA GLY A 85 -3.67 -5.44 18.74
C GLY A 85 -2.71 -6.58 18.40
N SER A 86 -2.08 -6.57 17.22
CA SER A 86 -1.12 -7.59 16.78
C SER A 86 0.31 -7.18 17.13
N SER A 87 1.15 -8.15 17.51
CA SER A 87 2.60 -7.96 17.63
C SER A 87 3.27 -7.58 16.31
N GLU A 88 2.61 -7.84 15.18
CA GLU A 88 3.07 -7.51 13.83
C GLU A 88 2.50 -6.19 13.30
N PHE A 89 1.89 -5.35 14.15
CA PHE A 89 1.39 -4.05 13.69
C PHE A 89 2.50 -3.22 13.02
N GLY A 90 2.19 -2.69 11.84
CA GLY A 90 3.12 -1.91 11.02
C GLY A 90 4.23 -2.71 10.36
N PHE A 91 4.27 -4.04 10.52
CA PHE A 91 5.20 -4.88 9.78
C PHE A 91 4.82 -4.94 8.30
N MET A 92 5.84 -4.78 7.46
CA MET A 92 5.73 -4.92 6.01
C MET A 92 5.67 -6.40 5.65
N ARG A 93 4.53 -6.86 5.13
CA ARG A 93 4.33 -8.24 4.68
C ARG A 93 4.88 -8.46 3.29
N HIS A 94 4.57 -7.54 2.36
CA HIS A 94 5.00 -7.64 0.96
C HIS A 94 5.60 -6.31 0.47
N ALA A 95 6.57 -6.44 -0.45
CA ALA A 95 7.22 -5.35 -1.16
C ALA A 95 7.68 -5.84 -2.54
N VAL A 96 6.74 -5.87 -3.49
CA VAL A 96 6.91 -6.56 -4.77
C VAL A 96 6.57 -5.65 -5.94
N GLY A 97 7.41 -5.67 -6.97
CA GLY A 97 7.14 -5.05 -8.25
C GLY A 97 6.55 -6.04 -9.26
N MET A 98 6.50 -5.61 -10.51
CA MET A 98 6.11 -6.46 -11.63
C MET A 98 7.03 -7.70 -11.73
N ARG A 99 6.46 -8.85 -12.12
CA ARG A 99 7.17 -10.14 -12.24
C ARG A 99 7.89 -10.58 -10.96
N ASN A 100 7.33 -10.25 -9.79
CA ASN A 100 7.90 -10.56 -8.47
C ASN A 100 9.28 -9.93 -8.24
N LYS A 101 9.64 -8.88 -8.97
CA LYS A 101 10.88 -8.14 -8.73
C LYS A 101 10.87 -7.59 -7.30
N PRO A 102 11.90 -7.87 -6.48
CA PRO A 102 11.97 -7.30 -5.15
C PRO A 102 12.09 -5.77 -5.24
N ALA A 103 11.34 -5.05 -4.40
CA ALA A 103 11.51 -3.60 -4.30
C ALA A 103 12.95 -3.26 -3.88
N PRO A 104 13.57 -2.21 -4.44
CA PRO A 104 14.90 -1.80 -3.99
C PRO A 104 14.85 -1.28 -2.55
N GLN A 105 15.97 -1.40 -1.81
CA GLN A 105 16.00 -1.10 -0.38
C GLN A 105 15.64 0.36 -0.06
N TRP A 106 16.09 1.31 -0.88
CA TRP A 106 15.75 2.72 -0.70
C TRP A 106 14.24 2.95 -0.78
N LEU A 107 13.56 2.31 -1.74
CA LEU A 107 12.12 2.45 -1.92
C LEU A 107 11.34 1.79 -0.78
N ARG A 108 11.82 0.64 -0.27
CA ARG A 108 11.28 0.02 0.95
C ARG A 108 11.35 0.97 2.15
N ASN A 109 12.44 1.73 2.30
CA ASN A 109 12.59 2.69 3.39
C ASN A 109 11.57 3.85 3.27
N HIS A 110 11.31 4.35 2.06
CA HIS A 110 10.26 5.34 1.84
C HIS A 110 8.86 4.78 2.10
N ALA A 111 8.58 3.55 1.65
CA ALA A 111 7.31 2.89 1.94
C ALA A 111 7.07 2.77 3.47
N LYS A 112 8.09 2.40 4.26
CA LYS A 112 7.98 2.37 5.73
C LYS A 112 7.61 3.74 6.31
N ARG A 113 8.19 4.83 5.80
CA ARG A 113 7.87 6.20 6.23
C ARG A 113 6.43 6.57 5.89
N VAL A 114 5.99 6.27 4.67
CA VAL A 114 4.58 6.50 4.26
C VAL A 114 3.61 5.73 5.15
N ALA A 115 3.87 4.44 5.38
CA ALA A 115 3.02 3.61 6.25
C ALA A 115 2.98 4.15 7.68
N HIS A 116 4.14 4.55 8.22
CA HIS A 116 4.23 5.14 9.56
C HIS A 116 3.37 6.39 9.72
N GLU A 117 3.43 7.33 8.77
CA GLU A 117 2.59 8.54 8.82
C GLU A 117 1.09 8.20 8.78
N VAL A 118 0.68 7.27 7.91
CA VAL A 118 -0.72 6.83 7.86
C VAL A 118 -1.14 6.20 9.20
N PHE A 119 -0.28 5.40 9.82
CA PHE A 119 -0.57 4.77 11.11
C PHE A 119 -0.65 5.75 12.27
N LEU A 120 0.22 6.77 12.31
CA LEU A 120 0.14 7.84 13.32
C LEU A 120 -1.22 8.52 13.28
N GLU A 121 -1.71 8.84 12.08
CA GLU A 121 -3.02 9.48 11.92
C GLU A 121 -4.17 8.53 12.29
N ILE A 122 -4.10 7.23 11.93
CA ILE A 122 -5.09 6.24 12.38
C ILE A 122 -5.14 6.16 13.92
N PHE A 123 -3.99 6.26 14.60
CA PHE A 123 -3.93 6.22 16.06
C PHE A 123 -4.49 7.48 16.73
N LYS A 124 -4.22 8.67 16.19
CA LYS A 124 -4.72 9.94 16.76
C LYS A 124 -6.25 10.04 16.75
N HIS A 125 -6.90 9.33 15.84
CA HIS A 125 -8.35 9.38 15.63
C HIS A 125 -9.11 8.17 16.20
N LYS A 126 -8.46 7.32 17.01
CA LYS A 126 -9.09 6.26 17.80
C LYS A 126 -9.24 6.68 19.25
#